data_AF-A0A967BVW2-F1
#
_entry.id   AF-A0A967BVW2-F1
#
_cell.length_a   1.000
_cell.length_b   1.000
_cell.length_c   1.000
_cell.angle_alpha   90.00
_cell.angle_beta   90.00
_cell.angle_gamma   90.00
#
_symmetry.space_group_name_H-M   'P 1'
#
loop_
_entity.id
_entity.type
_entity.pdbx_description
1 polymer ?
#
loop_
_entity_poly.entity_id
_entity_poly.type
_entity_poly.pdbx_seq_one_letter_code
_entity_poly.pdbx_strand_id
1 'polypeptide(L)'
;MSAKNSTAGPPLARQREATARLVRELGNVLRFHQALGINEYPGSPELRRFLAKRTAKAGASRPGRVLPPVKAPRPRPEPGEPAGPRLQSLGREAASCSFCPLAAGRLGTVPGSGGESSTLMVVGDWSLQEKGHFSPATIFGLDDDALLVRMMAAIGLQPGDIYVTNCVKCCPPPGQEPDRACLDACFSFLEREIAAVRPRVICAMGDMAARMLLGREEPLVRLRGRMQQFRYQAGPPVAVMPTFHPRFLRRHEEMKKGTWLDLQAIQRHLAGR
;
A
#
# COMPACT_ATOMS: atom_id res chain seq x y z
N MET A 1 -44.54 18.03 45.07
CA MET A 1 -44.90 18.77 43.83
C MET A 1 -43.74 18.60 42.86
N SER A 2 -44.05 18.21 41.62
CA SER A 2 -43.12 17.72 40.61
C SER A 2 -42.24 18.83 40.01
N ALA A 3 -40.97 18.52 39.72
CA ALA A 3 -40.17 19.24 38.74
C ALA A 3 -39.63 18.24 37.72
N LYS A 4 -40.16 18.32 36.49
CA LYS A 4 -39.87 17.44 35.37
C LYS A 4 -38.48 17.76 34.81
N ASN A 5 -37.61 16.76 34.70
CA ASN A 5 -36.32 16.86 34.04
C ASN A 5 -36.53 16.68 32.52
N SER A 6 -36.40 17.76 31.75
CA SER A 6 -36.52 17.76 30.29
C SER A 6 -35.15 17.59 29.64
N THR A 7 -34.83 16.38 29.19
CA THR A 7 -33.67 16.11 28.32
C THR A 7 -34.02 16.49 26.87
N ALA A 8 -33.92 17.78 26.55
CA ALA A 8 -34.05 18.25 25.17
C ALA A 8 -32.85 17.78 24.34
N GLY A 9 -33.09 16.92 23.34
CA GLY A 9 -32.09 16.47 22.38
C GLY A 9 -31.48 17.63 21.57
N PRO A 10 -30.34 17.41 20.89
CA PRO A 10 -29.63 18.47 20.19
C PRO A 10 -30.52 19.13 19.12
N PRO A 11 -30.41 20.47 18.92
CA PRO A 11 -31.28 21.22 18.03
C PRO A 11 -31.27 20.65 16.60
N LEU A 12 -32.44 20.54 15.96
CA LEU A 12 -32.67 20.01 14.60
C LEU A 12 -31.71 20.57 13.53
N ALA A 13 -31.26 21.82 13.69
CA ALA A 13 -30.28 22.46 12.80
C ALA A 13 -28.92 21.74 12.81
N ARG A 14 -28.42 21.35 14.00
CA ARG A 14 -27.15 20.61 14.14
C ARG A 14 -27.24 19.21 13.54
N GLN A 15 -28.41 18.57 13.62
CA GLN A 15 -28.66 17.27 13.00
C GLN A 15 -28.67 17.34 11.47
N ARG A 16 -29.24 18.41 10.89
CA ARG A 16 -29.23 18.66 9.44
C ARG A 16 -27.82 18.89 8.92
N GLU A 17 -27.02 19.67 9.63
CA GLU A 17 -25.65 19.97 9.25
C GLU A 17 -24.74 18.73 9.34
N ALA A 18 -24.86 17.94 10.41
CA ALA A 18 -24.16 16.65 10.54
C ALA A 18 -24.55 15.68 9.43
N THR A 19 -25.84 15.63 9.06
CA THR A 19 -26.31 14.79 7.96
C THR A 19 -25.76 15.26 6.62
N ALA A 20 -25.77 16.57 6.35
CA ALA A 20 -25.20 17.13 5.12
C ALA A 20 -23.70 16.85 5.01
N ARG A 21 -22.98 16.94 6.12
CA ARG A 21 -21.57 16.57 6.19
C ARG A 21 -21.36 15.09 5.87
N LEU A 22 -22.13 14.19 6.50
CA LEU A 22 -22.05 12.75 6.25
C LEU A 22 -22.36 12.40 4.78
N VAL A 23 -23.35 13.05 4.17
CA VAL A 23 -23.69 12.84 2.75
C VAL A 23 -22.55 13.29 1.84
N ARG A 24 -21.91 14.42 2.14
CA ARG A 24 -20.72 14.87 1.40
C ARG A 24 -19.55 13.89 1.55
N GLU A 25 -19.29 13.42 2.77
CA GLU A 25 -18.24 12.44 3.05
C GLU A 25 -18.52 11.11 2.32
N LEU A 26 -19.76 10.61 2.36
CA LEU A 26 -20.18 9.43 1.62
C LEU A 26 -20.04 9.64 0.11
N GLY A 27 -20.42 10.81 -0.42
CA GLY A 27 -20.24 11.16 -1.82
C GLY A 27 -18.77 11.18 -2.23
N ASN A 28 -17.87 11.64 -1.36
CA ASN A 28 -16.42 11.59 -1.60
C ASN A 28 -15.92 10.14 -1.68
N VAL A 29 -16.37 9.28 -0.75
CA VAL A 29 -16.02 7.85 -0.76
C VAL A 29 -16.54 7.15 -2.02
N LEU A 30 -17.78 7.43 -2.43
CA LEU A 30 -18.36 6.85 -3.64
C LEU A 30 -17.63 7.31 -4.91
N ARG A 31 -17.28 8.60 -5.01
CA ARG A 31 -16.47 9.11 -6.13
C ARG A 31 -15.07 8.51 -6.15
N PHE A 32 -14.46 8.37 -4.98
CA PHE A 32 -13.16 7.73 -4.84
C PHE A 32 -13.23 6.28 -5.34
N HIS A 33 -14.22 5.51 -4.90
CA HIS A 33 -14.43 4.15 -5.37
C HIS A 33 -14.73 4.07 -6.89
N GLN A 34 -15.49 5.02 -7.45
CA GLN A 34 -15.70 5.12 -8.89
C GLN A 34 -14.38 5.37 -9.63
N ALA A 35 -13.50 6.23 -9.10
CA ALA A 35 -12.16 6.43 -9.64
C ALA A 35 -11.28 5.16 -9.56
N LEU A 36 -11.53 4.28 -8.59
CA LEU A 36 -10.93 2.95 -8.51
C LEU A 36 -11.61 1.90 -9.43
N GLY A 37 -12.58 2.32 -10.26
CA GLY A 37 -13.31 1.45 -11.17
C GLY A 37 -14.36 0.55 -10.50
N ILE A 38 -14.78 0.88 -9.28
CA ILE A 38 -15.89 0.24 -8.57
C ILE A 38 -17.17 0.99 -8.92
N ASN A 39 -17.87 0.51 -9.95
CA ASN A 39 -19.09 1.15 -10.44
C ASN A 39 -20.36 0.46 -9.97
N GLU A 40 -20.24 -0.76 -9.43
CA GLU A 40 -21.35 -1.57 -8.96
C GLU A 40 -21.11 -1.99 -7.50
N TYR A 41 -22.13 -1.78 -6.67
CA TYR A 41 -22.14 -2.24 -5.29
C TYR A 41 -23.20 -3.32 -5.14
N PRO A 42 -22.89 -4.44 -4.46
CA PRO A 42 -23.88 -5.46 -4.15
C PRO A 42 -25.01 -4.85 -3.32
N GLY A 43 -26.15 -4.61 -3.98
CA GLY A 43 -27.34 -4.14 -3.31
C GLY A 43 -27.98 -5.30 -2.56
N SER A 44 -27.59 -5.49 -1.28
CA SER A 44 -28.18 -6.54 -0.45
C SER A 44 -29.71 -6.35 -0.35
N PRO A 45 -30.49 -7.42 -0.17
CA PRO A 45 -31.94 -7.31 0.01
C PRO A 45 -32.30 -6.36 1.16
N GLU A 46 -31.47 -6.30 2.21
CA GLU A 46 -31.63 -5.38 3.34
C GLU A 46 -31.38 -3.93 2.93
N LEU A 47 -30.32 -3.66 2.15
CA LEU A 47 -29.99 -2.30 1.69
C LEU A 47 -31.06 -1.78 0.71
N ARG A 48 -31.55 -2.63 -0.19
CA ARG A 48 -32.66 -2.28 -1.09
C ARG A 48 -33.93 -1.97 -0.32
N ARG A 49 -34.27 -2.79 0.70
CA ARG A 49 -35.38 -2.50 1.62
C ARG A 49 -35.17 -1.21 2.41
N PHE A 50 -33.94 -0.94 2.86
CA PHE A 50 -33.60 0.28 3.61
C PHE A 50 -33.77 1.54 2.76
N LEU A 51 -33.29 1.53 1.51
CA LEU A 51 -33.46 2.64 0.57
C LEU A 51 -34.93 2.81 0.16
N ALA A 52 -35.65 1.72 -0.08
CA ALA A 52 -37.09 1.74 -0.36
C ALA A 52 -37.94 2.24 0.82
N LYS A 53 -37.51 1.95 2.06
CA LYS A 53 -38.19 2.42 3.28
C LYS A 53 -38.02 3.92 3.55
N ARG A 54 -37.12 4.64 2.86
CA ARG A 54 -36.88 6.08 3.11
C ARG A 54 -37.82 7.06 2.39
N THR A 55 -38.89 6.58 1.74
CA THR A 55 -40.11 7.39 1.58
C THR A 55 -40.96 7.43 2.86
N ALA A 56 -40.66 6.60 3.87
CA ALA A 56 -41.41 6.53 5.11
C ALA A 56 -40.52 6.36 6.34
N LYS A 57 -40.20 7.51 6.96
CA LYS A 57 -39.85 7.69 8.38
C LYS A 57 -38.45 7.28 8.85
N ALA A 58 -37.77 8.27 9.41
CA ALA A 58 -36.48 8.16 10.08
C ALA A 58 -36.63 7.70 11.54
N GLY A 59 -35.62 6.97 12.05
CA GLY A 59 -35.32 6.89 13.48
C GLY A 59 -34.86 5.53 13.99
N ALA A 60 -33.56 5.38 14.26
CA ALA A 60 -32.96 4.86 15.52
C ALA A 60 -31.50 4.40 15.29
N SER A 61 -30.61 4.86 16.17
CA SER A 61 -29.16 4.60 16.19
C SER A 61 -28.77 3.87 17.48
N ARG A 62 -27.71 3.06 17.46
CA ARG A 62 -26.92 2.66 18.63
C ARG A 62 -25.46 3.08 18.44
N PRO A 63 -24.76 3.59 19.47
CA PRO A 63 -23.40 4.08 19.35
C PRO A 63 -22.36 2.95 19.36
N GLY A 64 -21.40 3.02 18.43
CA GLY A 64 -20.22 2.16 18.37
C GLY A 64 -19.14 2.60 19.36
N ARG A 65 -18.55 1.63 20.04
CA ARG A 65 -17.51 1.79 21.07
C ARG A 65 -16.20 2.28 20.44
N VAL A 66 -15.70 3.42 20.89
CA VAL A 66 -14.37 3.93 20.55
C VAL A 66 -13.34 3.16 21.38
N LEU A 67 -12.38 2.50 20.72
CA LEU A 67 -11.19 1.97 21.38
C LEU A 67 -10.15 3.08 21.50
N PRO A 68 -9.43 3.18 22.63
CA PRO A 68 -8.42 4.20 22.85
C PRO A 68 -7.16 3.94 22.01
N PRO A 69 -6.38 4.98 21.67
CA PRO A 69 -5.15 4.84 20.91
C PRO A 69 -4.08 4.17 21.78
N VAL A 70 -3.62 3.00 21.34
CA VAL A 70 -2.41 2.37 21.90
C VAL A 70 -1.19 3.07 21.29
N LYS A 71 -0.44 3.77 22.15
CA LYS A 71 0.86 4.35 21.80
C LYS A 71 1.88 3.21 21.71
N ALA A 72 2.23 2.78 20.50
CA ALA A 72 3.31 1.83 20.29
C ALA A 72 4.66 2.56 20.19
N PRO A 73 5.73 2.04 20.80
CA PRO A 73 7.08 2.55 20.61
C PRO A 73 7.51 2.39 19.15
N ARG A 74 8.30 3.35 18.65
CA ARG A 74 8.89 3.30 17.30
C ARG A 74 9.98 2.23 17.32
N PRO A 75 9.84 1.11 16.59
CA PRO A 75 10.99 0.23 16.38
C PRO A 75 11.98 0.96 15.47
N ARG A 76 13.24 1.02 15.87
CA ARG A 76 14.32 1.32 14.92
C ARG A 76 14.43 0.10 14.01
N PRO A 77 14.45 0.26 12.67
CA PRO A 77 14.75 -0.86 11.80
C PRO A 77 16.17 -1.34 12.12
N GLU A 78 16.28 -2.57 12.63
CA GLU A 78 17.56 -3.28 12.73
C GLU A 78 18.11 -3.47 11.31
N PRO A 79 19.42 -3.31 11.08
CA PRO A 79 20.01 -3.55 9.76
C PRO A 79 19.75 -5.01 9.37
N GLY A 80 18.98 -5.22 8.29
CA GLY A 80 18.83 -6.54 7.67
C GLY A 80 20.18 -7.07 7.17
N GLU A 81 20.20 -8.34 6.74
CA GLU A 81 21.41 -8.94 6.16
C GLU A 81 22.03 -8.04 5.08
N PRO A 82 23.38 -7.93 5.04
CA PRO A 82 24.04 -7.11 4.04
C PRO A 82 23.71 -7.65 2.64
N ALA A 83 23.37 -6.73 1.73
CA ALA A 83 23.08 -7.07 0.34
C ALA A 83 24.24 -7.90 -0.25
N GLY A 84 23.94 -8.98 -0.95
CA GLY A 84 24.96 -9.81 -1.60
C GLY A 84 25.70 -9.08 -2.73
N PRO A 85 26.80 -9.64 -3.25
CA PRO A 85 27.67 -8.97 -4.22
C PRO A 85 26.95 -8.59 -5.52
N ARG A 86 25.91 -9.34 -5.93
CA ARG A 86 25.12 -9.01 -7.14
C ARG A 86 24.21 -7.83 -6.88
N LEU A 87 23.53 -7.78 -5.74
CA LEU A 87 22.69 -6.64 -5.38
C LEU A 87 23.53 -5.36 -5.19
N GLN A 88 24.72 -5.48 -4.62
CA GLN A 88 25.64 -4.35 -4.50
C GLN A 88 26.11 -3.80 -5.85
N SER A 89 26.42 -4.68 -6.82
CA SER A 89 26.82 -4.24 -8.17
C SER A 89 25.65 -3.57 -8.91
N LEU A 90 24.44 -4.12 -8.80
CA LEU A 90 23.22 -3.53 -9.34
C LEU A 90 22.96 -2.14 -8.75
N GLY A 91 23.16 -1.96 -7.44
CA GLY A 91 23.02 -0.67 -6.77
C GLY A 91 24.02 0.38 -7.28
N ARG A 92 25.26 -0.01 -7.55
CA ARG A 92 26.28 0.90 -8.13
C ARG A 92 25.95 1.30 -9.56
N GLU A 93 25.45 0.37 -10.37
CA GLU A 93 25.01 0.66 -11.74
C GLU A 93 23.77 1.56 -11.76
N ALA A 94 22.80 1.33 -10.85
CA ALA A 94 21.66 2.23 -10.70
C ALA A 94 22.11 3.64 -10.29
N ALA A 95 23.13 3.75 -9.43
CA ALA A 95 23.70 5.02 -8.99
C ALA A 95 24.39 5.81 -10.12
N SER A 96 24.90 5.15 -11.17
CA SER A 96 25.48 5.80 -12.36
C SER A 96 24.53 5.90 -13.55
N CYS A 97 23.31 5.38 -13.44
CA CYS A 97 22.32 5.34 -14.52
C CYS A 97 21.90 6.74 -15.01
N SER A 98 21.75 6.85 -16.33
CA SER A 98 21.30 8.06 -17.05
C SER A 98 20.15 7.81 -18.04
N PHE A 99 19.50 6.64 -17.97
CA PHE A 99 18.53 6.19 -18.99
C PHE A 99 17.14 6.85 -18.92
N CYS A 100 16.87 7.74 -17.97
CA CYS A 100 15.57 8.41 -17.86
C CYS A 100 15.68 9.87 -17.36
N PRO A 101 14.64 10.70 -17.52
CA PRO A 101 14.67 12.11 -17.14
C PRO A 101 14.99 12.37 -15.66
N LEU A 102 14.62 11.45 -14.76
CA LEU A 102 14.95 11.58 -13.33
C LEU A 102 16.45 11.57 -13.05
N ALA A 103 17.26 11.05 -13.98
CA ALA A 103 18.69 10.95 -13.74
C ALA A 103 19.36 12.30 -13.51
N ALA A 104 18.88 13.37 -14.16
CA ALA A 104 19.45 14.71 -14.08
C ALA A 104 19.07 15.46 -12.78
N GLY A 105 17.94 15.11 -12.16
CA GLY A 105 17.35 15.87 -11.05
C GLY A 105 17.03 15.07 -9.80
N ARG A 106 17.39 13.78 -9.75
CA ARG A 106 17.15 12.90 -8.58
C ARG A 106 17.87 13.43 -7.34
N LEU A 107 17.25 13.23 -6.18
CA LEU A 107 17.90 13.47 -4.88
C LEU A 107 18.98 12.40 -4.58
N GLY A 108 18.80 11.21 -5.15
CA GLY A 108 19.72 10.08 -5.04
C GLY A 108 19.02 8.80 -5.51
N THR A 109 19.72 7.68 -5.39
CA THR A 109 19.21 6.36 -5.77
C THR A 109 19.00 5.46 -4.56
N VAL A 110 17.95 4.66 -4.60
CA VAL A 110 17.55 3.74 -3.53
C VAL A 110 17.63 2.30 -4.08
N PRO A 111 18.71 1.56 -3.79
CA PRO A 111 19.01 0.25 -4.40
C PRO A 111 18.28 -0.95 -3.74
N GLY A 112 17.29 -0.68 -2.88
CA GLY A 112 16.62 -1.70 -2.07
C GLY A 112 17.41 -2.13 -0.83
N SER A 113 16.79 -2.95 0.03
CA SER A 113 17.37 -3.45 1.28
C SER A 113 16.93 -4.89 1.55
N GLY A 114 17.87 -5.72 2.00
CA GLY A 114 17.68 -7.15 2.27
C GLY A 114 18.74 -8.02 1.60
N GLY A 115 18.64 -9.33 1.80
CA GLY A 115 19.60 -10.33 1.33
C GLY A 115 19.22 -10.97 -0.03
N GLU A 116 20.19 -11.63 -0.65
CA GLU A 116 19.93 -12.49 -1.83
C GLU A 116 19.20 -13.80 -1.47
N SER A 117 19.13 -14.13 -0.18
CA SER A 117 18.46 -15.29 0.42
C SER A 117 16.98 -15.06 0.74
N SER A 118 16.47 -13.83 0.54
CA SER A 118 15.13 -13.44 0.98
C SER A 118 14.03 -14.21 0.25
N THR A 119 13.11 -14.79 1.01
CA THR A 119 12.01 -15.60 0.48
C THR A 119 10.84 -14.75 0.00
N LEU A 120 10.68 -13.55 0.56
CA LEU A 120 9.72 -12.54 0.16
C LEU A 120 10.45 -11.35 -0.47
N MET A 121 9.97 -10.89 -1.62
CA MET A 121 10.36 -9.60 -2.17
C MET A 121 9.18 -8.62 -2.11
N VAL A 122 9.38 -7.44 -1.53
CA VAL A 122 8.37 -6.37 -1.49
C VAL A 122 8.77 -5.32 -2.53
N VAL A 123 7.85 -5.00 -3.44
CA VAL A 123 8.06 -4.01 -4.50
C VAL A 123 7.05 -2.89 -4.33
N GLY A 124 7.54 -1.70 -4.03
CA GLY A 124 6.75 -0.46 -3.99
C GLY A 124 6.91 0.38 -5.26
N ASP A 125 6.43 1.61 -5.18
CA ASP A 125 6.39 2.55 -6.29
C ASP A 125 7.72 3.31 -6.45
N TRP A 126 7.94 4.34 -5.63
CA TRP A 126 9.19 5.09 -5.55
C TRP A 126 9.39 5.70 -4.16
N SER A 127 10.63 6.08 -3.86
CA SER A 127 10.99 6.71 -2.59
C SER A 127 10.46 8.14 -2.52
N LEU A 128 9.72 8.45 -1.45
CA LEU A 128 9.29 9.80 -1.10
C LEU A 128 10.00 10.22 0.17
N GLN A 129 10.99 11.09 0.03
CA GLN A 129 11.78 11.58 1.16
C GLN A 129 11.37 12.99 1.55
N GLU A 130 11.29 13.23 2.85
CA GLU A 130 10.90 14.53 3.40
C GLU A 130 11.93 15.61 3.05
N LYS A 131 11.46 16.84 2.85
CA LYS A 131 12.29 17.99 2.48
C LYS A 131 13.35 18.24 3.56
N GLY A 132 14.59 17.78 3.32
CA GLY A 132 15.74 18.15 4.13
C GLY A 132 16.85 17.10 4.24
N HIS A 133 16.54 15.81 4.05
CA HIS A 133 17.57 14.77 4.13
C HIS A 133 17.25 13.57 3.23
N PHE A 134 18.08 13.36 2.21
CA PHE A 134 18.06 12.13 1.43
C PHE A 134 18.86 11.04 2.17
N SER A 135 18.27 9.85 2.26
CA SER A 135 18.87 8.64 2.80
C SER A 135 18.58 7.44 1.89
N PRO A 136 19.61 6.72 1.39
CA PRO A 136 19.40 5.52 0.59
C PRO A 136 18.75 4.37 1.37
N ALA A 137 18.70 4.45 2.72
CA ALA A 137 18.05 3.46 3.57
C ALA A 137 16.53 3.65 3.67
N THR A 138 15.99 4.79 3.25
CA THR A 138 14.55 5.06 3.24
C THR A 138 13.95 4.64 1.90
N ILE A 139 13.18 3.55 1.90
CA ILE A 139 12.73 2.92 0.65
C ILE A 139 11.42 3.53 0.17
N PHE A 140 10.36 3.45 0.96
CA PHE A 140 9.08 4.08 0.62
C PHE A 140 8.96 5.48 1.21
N GLY A 141 9.54 5.68 2.40
CA GLY A 141 9.38 6.85 3.24
C GLY A 141 9.38 6.42 4.70
N LEU A 142 9.92 7.25 5.62
CA LEU A 142 10.18 6.85 7.01
C LEU A 142 9.00 6.16 7.71
N ASP A 143 7.82 6.79 7.67
CA ASP A 143 6.61 6.25 8.32
C ASP A 143 5.99 5.07 7.55
N ASP A 144 6.18 5.05 6.22
CA ASP A 144 5.66 4.01 5.34
C ASP A 144 6.50 2.72 5.54
N ASP A 145 7.81 2.85 5.65
CA ASP A 145 8.77 1.80 6.00
C ASP A 145 8.49 1.28 7.42
N ALA A 146 8.23 2.16 8.40
CA ALA A 146 7.87 1.75 9.75
C ALA A 146 6.52 1.00 9.83
N LEU A 147 5.58 1.31 8.94
CA LEU A 147 4.36 0.52 8.80
C LEU A 147 4.64 -0.83 8.14
N LEU A 148 5.46 -0.85 7.09
CA LEU A 148 5.87 -2.08 6.41
C LEU A 148 6.52 -3.07 7.38
N VAL A 149 7.48 -2.64 8.19
CA VAL A 149 8.14 -3.49 9.19
C VAL A 149 7.11 -4.16 10.12
N ARG A 150 6.12 -3.40 10.60
CA ARG A 150 5.05 -3.95 11.45
C ARG A 150 4.16 -4.95 10.72
N MET A 151 3.85 -4.68 9.44
CA MET A 151 3.05 -5.58 8.60
C MET A 151 3.76 -6.92 8.39
N MET A 152 5.07 -6.87 8.12
CA MET A 152 5.89 -8.07 7.90
C MET A 152 6.07 -8.88 9.18
N ALA A 153 6.35 -8.23 10.30
CA ALA A 153 6.44 -8.87 11.60
C ALA A 153 5.10 -9.54 12.00
N ALA A 154 3.95 -8.94 11.66
CA ALA A 154 2.64 -9.50 11.95
C ALA A 154 2.35 -10.82 11.21
N ILE A 155 2.99 -11.06 10.07
CA ILE A 155 2.94 -12.36 9.37
C ILE A 155 4.12 -13.29 9.69
N GLY A 156 4.91 -12.93 10.71
CA GLY A 156 5.98 -13.77 11.26
C GLY A 156 7.27 -13.76 10.44
N LEU A 157 7.47 -12.79 9.55
CA LEU A 157 8.70 -12.65 8.78
C LEU A 157 9.71 -11.77 9.52
N GLN A 158 10.98 -12.17 9.48
CA GLN A 158 12.11 -11.42 10.01
C GLN A 158 12.75 -10.56 8.91
N PRO A 159 13.53 -9.51 9.25
CA PRO A 159 14.20 -8.68 8.25
C PRO A 159 15.06 -9.45 7.23
N GLY A 160 15.69 -10.57 7.63
CA GLY A 160 16.47 -11.41 6.71
C GLY A 160 15.63 -12.15 5.66
N ASP A 161 14.35 -12.40 5.95
CA ASP A 161 13.44 -13.11 5.03
C ASP A 161 12.98 -12.23 3.86
N ILE A 162 13.27 -10.93 3.90
CA ILE A 162 12.59 -9.90 3.11
C ILE A 162 13.60 -9.03 2.36
N TYR A 163 13.40 -8.94 1.06
CA TYR A 163 14.05 -7.93 0.23
C TYR A 163 13.03 -6.87 -0.17
N VAL A 164 13.27 -5.61 0.18
CA VAL A 164 12.36 -4.48 -0.11
C VAL A 164 13.01 -3.60 -1.17
N THR A 165 12.26 -3.23 -2.20
CA THR A 165 12.72 -2.36 -3.30
C THR A 165 11.56 -1.58 -3.91
N ASN A 166 11.88 -0.73 -4.89
CA ASN A 166 10.90 0.05 -5.65
C ASN A 166 10.98 -0.25 -7.14
N CYS A 167 9.89 -0.02 -7.85
CA CYS A 167 9.86 0.02 -9.31
C CYS A 167 10.86 1.03 -9.88
N VAL A 168 10.87 2.25 -9.32
CA VAL A 168 11.76 3.33 -9.75
C VAL A 168 12.89 3.49 -8.73
N LYS A 169 14.14 3.39 -9.19
CA LYS A 169 15.34 3.43 -8.33
C LYS A 169 15.76 4.85 -7.95
N CYS A 170 15.31 5.85 -8.69
CA CYS A 170 15.58 7.25 -8.40
C CYS A 170 14.57 7.81 -7.40
N CYS A 171 15.04 8.56 -6.41
CA CYS A 171 14.18 9.43 -5.61
C CYS A 171 13.95 10.74 -6.38
N PRO A 172 12.74 11.00 -6.88
CA PRO A 172 12.46 12.23 -7.63
C PRO A 172 12.55 13.47 -6.72
N PRO A 173 12.80 14.66 -7.28
CA PRO A 173 12.71 15.90 -6.53
C PRO A 173 11.25 16.19 -6.13
N PRO A 174 11.02 17.04 -5.11
CA PRO A 174 9.67 17.34 -4.65
C PRO A 174 8.77 17.89 -5.76
N GLY A 175 7.57 17.31 -5.90
CA GLY A 175 6.58 17.73 -6.91
C GLY A 175 6.79 17.13 -8.30
N GLN A 176 7.81 16.28 -8.48
CA GLN A 176 7.99 15.48 -9.68
C GLN A 176 7.62 14.01 -9.39
N GLU A 177 6.81 13.41 -10.25
CA GLU A 177 6.48 11.99 -10.19
C GLU A 177 7.17 11.25 -11.35
N PRO A 178 7.52 9.96 -11.18
CA PRO A 178 8.04 9.16 -12.27
C PRO A 178 7.00 8.97 -13.38
N ASP A 179 7.43 9.16 -14.62
CA ASP A 179 6.61 8.91 -15.81
C ASP A 179 6.85 7.51 -16.38
N ARG A 180 6.13 7.16 -17.45
CA ARG A 180 6.26 5.84 -18.08
C ARG A 180 7.68 5.52 -18.54
N ALA A 181 8.42 6.52 -19.06
CA ALA A 181 9.80 6.33 -19.48
C ALA A 181 10.73 5.96 -18.31
N CYS A 182 10.48 6.52 -17.12
CA CYS A 182 11.20 6.14 -15.90
C CYS A 182 10.92 4.69 -15.50
N LEU A 183 9.68 4.23 -15.61
CA LEU A 183 9.30 2.85 -15.29
C LEU A 183 9.97 1.88 -16.26
N ASP A 184 9.87 2.13 -17.57
CA ASP A 184 10.43 1.27 -18.61
C ASP A 184 11.96 1.18 -18.47
N ALA A 185 12.63 2.31 -18.18
CA ALA A 185 14.08 2.34 -17.94
C ALA A 185 14.48 1.56 -16.68
N CYS A 186 13.72 1.68 -15.59
CA CYS A 186 14.03 1.02 -14.32
C CYS A 186 13.60 -0.46 -14.27
N PHE A 187 12.76 -0.92 -15.21
CA PHE A 187 12.28 -2.31 -15.23
C PHE A 187 13.41 -3.32 -15.31
N SER A 188 14.44 -3.03 -16.11
CA SER A 188 15.63 -3.88 -16.23
C SER A 188 16.36 -4.08 -14.88
N PHE A 189 16.39 -3.07 -14.02
CA PHE A 189 16.96 -3.20 -12.68
C PHE A 189 16.11 -4.11 -11.79
N LEU A 190 14.78 -3.93 -11.83
CA LEU A 190 13.85 -4.74 -11.04
C LEU A 190 13.91 -6.22 -11.45
N GLU A 191 13.95 -6.53 -12.75
CA GLU A 191 14.09 -7.91 -13.22
C GLU A 191 15.40 -8.56 -12.76
N ARG A 192 16.51 -7.81 -12.77
CA ARG A 192 17.81 -8.32 -12.31
C ARG A 192 17.86 -8.50 -10.80
N GLU A 193 17.21 -7.63 -10.02
CA GLU A 193 17.03 -7.83 -8.58
C GLU A 193 16.21 -9.10 -8.31
N ILE A 194 15.10 -9.31 -9.03
CA ILE A 194 14.28 -10.53 -8.92
C ILE A 194 15.12 -11.77 -9.28
N ALA A 195 15.96 -11.70 -10.32
CA ALA A 195 16.83 -12.80 -10.74
C ALA A 195 17.96 -13.09 -9.72
N ALA A 196 18.42 -12.07 -8.99
CA ALA A 196 19.44 -12.19 -7.96
C ALA A 196 18.87 -12.79 -6.66
N VAL A 197 17.73 -12.27 -6.19
CA VAL A 197 17.05 -12.69 -4.94
C VAL A 197 16.34 -14.02 -5.11
N ARG A 198 15.75 -14.28 -6.29
CA ARG A 198 14.91 -15.47 -6.57
C ARG A 198 13.85 -15.70 -5.49
N PRO A 199 13.02 -14.69 -5.19
CA PRO A 199 12.03 -14.81 -4.12
C PRO A 199 10.99 -15.88 -4.48
N ARG A 200 10.40 -16.50 -3.45
CA ARG A 200 9.27 -17.42 -3.63
C ARG A 200 7.99 -16.66 -3.99
N VAL A 201 7.84 -15.44 -3.46
CA VAL A 201 6.70 -14.57 -3.70
C VAL A 201 7.12 -13.10 -3.72
N ILE A 202 6.48 -12.33 -4.59
CA ILE A 202 6.59 -10.88 -4.67
C ILE A 202 5.31 -10.25 -4.12
N CYS A 203 5.43 -9.38 -3.12
CA CYS A 203 4.35 -8.51 -2.64
C CYS A 203 4.42 -7.19 -3.40
N ALA A 204 3.52 -7.00 -4.37
CA ALA A 204 3.45 -5.80 -5.20
C ALA A 204 2.55 -4.77 -4.50
N MET A 205 3.16 -3.76 -3.88
CA MET A 205 2.49 -2.75 -3.08
C MET A 205 2.20 -1.50 -3.92
N GLY A 206 0.92 -1.28 -4.24
CA GLY A 206 0.47 -0.12 -5.02
C GLY A 206 0.21 -0.41 -6.51
N ASP A 207 -0.50 0.50 -7.18
CA ASP A 207 -0.87 0.37 -8.59
C ASP A 207 0.35 0.27 -9.50
N MET A 208 1.38 1.10 -9.29
CA MET A 208 2.59 1.08 -10.10
C MET A 208 3.28 -0.29 -10.08
N ALA A 209 3.52 -0.84 -8.89
CA ALA A 209 4.14 -2.15 -8.73
C ALA A 209 3.30 -3.27 -9.34
N ALA A 210 1.99 -3.25 -9.09
CA ALA A 210 1.08 -4.24 -9.65
C ALA A 210 1.06 -4.22 -11.18
N ARG A 211 0.97 -3.04 -11.79
CA ARG A 211 0.94 -2.88 -13.25
C ARG A 211 2.25 -3.30 -13.89
N MET A 212 3.38 -2.89 -13.31
CA MET A 212 4.71 -3.20 -13.82
C MET A 212 5.03 -4.70 -13.76
N LEU A 213 4.64 -5.39 -12.68
CA LEU A 213 4.87 -6.82 -12.52
C LEU A 213 3.84 -7.68 -13.25
N LEU A 214 2.59 -7.23 -13.40
CA LEU A 214 1.54 -8.05 -14.02
C LEU A 214 1.30 -7.74 -15.50
N GLY A 215 1.83 -6.64 -16.02
CA GLY A 215 1.59 -6.19 -17.40
C GLY A 215 0.12 -5.86 -17.66
N ARG A 216 -0.59 -5.41 -16.62
CA ARG A 216 -2.04 -5.19 -16.62
C ARG A 216 -2.35 -3.72 -16.32
N GLU A 217 -3.38 -3.17 -16.95
CA GLU A 217 -3.78 -1.77 -16.73
C GLU A 217 -4.94 -1.61 -15.74
N GLU A 218 -5.56 -2.72 -15.35
CA GLU A 218 -6.68 -2.73 -14.41
C GLU A 218 -6.32 -2.04 -13.08
N PRO A 219 -7.28 -1.36 -12.43
CA PRO A 219 -7.06 -0.77 -11.10
C PRO A 219 -6.64 -1.84 -10.08
N LEU A 220 -5.75 -1.48 -9.15
CA LEU A 220 -5.24 -2.38 -8.10
C LEU A 220 -6.36 -3.08 -7.32
N VAL A 221 -7.50 -2.41 -7.09
CA VAL A 221 -8.65 -2.99 -6.37
C VAL A 221 -9.17 -4.27 -7.03
N ARG A 222 -9.07 -4.38 -8.37
CA ARG A 222 -9.48 -5.58 -9.11
C ARG A 222 -8.41 -6.67 -9.11
N LEU A 223 -7.14 -6.28 -8.96
CA LEU A 223 -5.99 -7.18 -9.02
C LEU A 223 -5.62 -7.78 -7.65
N ARG A 224 -5.88 -7.04 -6.57
CA ARG A 224 -5.48 -7.39 -5.21
C ARG A 224 -6.16 -8.64 -4.65
N GLY A 225 -5.49 -9.28 -3.70
CA GLY A 225 -6.01 -10.45 -2.98
C GLY A 225 -6.06 -11.74 -3.80
N ARG A 226 -5.52 -11.73 -5.03
CA ARG A 226 -5.38 -12.90 -5.89
C ARG A 226 -3.91 -13.12 -6.18
N MET A 227 -3.43 -14.34 -5.92
CA MET A 227 -2.08 -14.74 -6.30
C MET A 227 -2.01 -14.87 -7.82
N GLN A 228 -1.07 -14.16 -8.43
CA GLN A 228 -0.82 -14.14 -9.86
C GLN A 228 0.62 -14.57 -10.14
N GLN A 229 1.04 -14.56 -11.40
CA GLN A 229 2.38 -14.97 -11.79
C GLN A 229 3.07 -13.86 -12.56
N PHE A 230 4.30 -13.54 -12.17
CA PHE A 230 5.25 -12.77 -12.94
C PHE A 230 6.15 -13.71 -13.73
N ARG A 231 6.35 -13.43 -15.01
CA ARG A 231 7.23 -14.18 -15.90
C ARG A 231 8.29 -13.23 -16.44
N TYR A 232 9.54 -13.62 -16.30
CA TYR A 232 10.71 -12.89 -16.79
C TYR A 232 11.69 -13.89 -17.42
N GLN A 233 12.60 -13.40 -18.24
CA GLN A 233 13.45 -14.27 -19.07
C GLN A 233 14.49 -15.06 -18.27
N ALA A 234 14.93 -14.52 -17.12
CA ALA A 234 16.07 -15.05 -16.39
C ALA A 234 15.72 -16.18 -15.39
N GLY A 235 14.47 -16.62 -15.30
CA GLY A 235 14.08 -17.63 -14.32
C GLY A 235 12.66 -18.15 -14.40
N PRO A 236 12.26 -19.04 -13.47
CA PRO A 236 10.91 -19.58 -13.41
C PRO A 236 9.88 -18.48 -13.04
N PRO A 237 8.59 -18.70 -13.32
CA PRO A 237 7.55 -17.78 -12.89
C PRO A 237 7.53 -17.61 -11.36
N VAL A 238 7.36 -16.38 -10.90
CA VAL A 238 7.30 -16.03 -9.48
C VAL A 238 5.88 -15.65 -9.10
N ALA A 239 5.41 -16.10 -7.94
CA ALA A 239 4.09 -15.73 -7.44
C ALA A 239 4.05 -14.24 -7.08
N VAL A 240 2.99 -13.53 -7.46
CA VAL A 240 2.79 -12.11 -7.15
C VAL A 240 1.48 -11.91 -6.40
N MET A 241 1.53 -11.23 -5.26
CA MET A 241 0.36 -10.75 -4.54
C MET A 241 0.29 -9.22 -4.62
N PRO A 242 -0.61 -8.66 -5.42
CA PRO A 242 -0.89 -7.23 -5.41
C PRO A 242 -1.64 -6.85 -4.13
N THR A 243 -1.21 -5.75 -3.49
CA THR A 243 -1.87 -5.20 -2.31
C THR A 243 -1.69 -3.69 -2.21
N PHE A 244 -2.37 -3.07 -1.25
CA PHE A 244 -2.26 -1.63 -1.02
C PHE A 244 -0.91 -1.23 -0.44
N HIS A 245 -0.39 -0.11 -0.93
CA HIS A 245 0.86 0.47 -0.44
C HIS A 245 0.72 1.03 0.99
N PRO A 246 1.74 0.93 1.86
CA PRO A 246 1.69 1.47 3.23
C PRO A 246 1.28 2.96 3.28
N ARG A 247 1.78 3.77 2.34
CA ARG A 247 1.40 5.19 2.15
C ARG A 247 -0.11 5.39 2.02
N PHE A 248 -0.76 4.52 1.25
CA PHE A 248 -2.19 4.56 1.03
C PHE A 248 -2.94 4.14 2.30
N LEU A 249 -2.50 3.05 2.95
CA LEU A 249 -3.11 2.53 4.17
C LEU A 249 -3.05 3.47 5.37
N ARG A 250 -2.06 4.37 5.41
CA ARG A 250 -1.97 5.42 6.44
C ARG A 250 -3.09 6.46 6.32
N ARG A 251 -3.60 6.69 5.11
CA ARG A 251 -4.69 7.63 4.83
C ARG A 251 -6.06 6.95 4.80
N HIS A 252 -6.09 5.63 4.56
CA HIS A 252 -7.29 4.82 4.37
C HIS A 252 -7.26 3.60 5.29
N GLU A 253 -7.64 3.79 6.56
CA GLU A 253 -7.57 2.73 7.57
C GLU A 253 -8.54 1.57 7.29
N GLU A 254 -9.67 1.87 6.67
CA GLU A 254 -10.69 0.90 6.25
C GLU A 254 -10.13 -0.18 5.32
N MET A 255 -9.06 0.15 4.58
CA MET A 255 -8.42 -0.76 3.63
C MET A 255 -7.42 -1.71 4.29
N LYS A 256 -7.04 -1.48 5.56
CA LYS A 256 -6.10 -2.34 6.31
C LYS A 256 -6.61 -3.77 6.45
N LYS A 257 -7.93 -3.95 6.63
CA LYS A 257 -8.54 -5.30 6.73
C LYS A 257 -8.34 -6.09 5.44
N GLY A 258 -8.50 -5.43 4.29
CA GLY A 258 -8.23 -6.04 2.99
C GLY A 258 -6.77 -6.47 2.91
N THR A 259 -5.83 -5.56 3.15
CA THR A 259 -4.39 -5.86 3.06
C THR A 259 -3.98 -6.98 4.01
N TRP A 260 -4.56 -7.04 5.20
CA TRP A 260 -4.30 -8.12 6.14
C TRP A 260 -4.61 -9.50 5.56
N LEU A 261 -5.73 -9.65 4.83
CA LEU A 261 -6.08 -10.91 4.16
C LEU A 261 -5.07 -11.28 3.07
N ASP A 262 -4.56 -10.30 2.33
CA ASP A 262 -3.54 -10.51 1.30
C ASP A 262 -2.21 -10.98 1.93
N LEU A 263 -1.80 -10.35 3.03
CA LEU A 263 -0.60 -10.73 3.79
C LEU A 263 -0.73 -12.15 4.38
N GLN A 264 -1.90 -12.52 4.90
CA GLN A 264 -2.17 -13.89 5.34
C GLN A 264 -2.12 -14.90 4.18
N ALA A 265 -2.51 -14.50 2.96
CA ALA A 265 -2.36 -15.35 1.78
C ALA A 265 -0.89 -15.54 1.39
N ILE A 266 -0.06 -14.49 1.49
CA ILE A 266 1.40 -14.60 1.34
C ILE A 266 1.99 -15.56 2.38
N GLN A 267 1.61 -15.40 3.65
CA GLN A 267 2.09 -16.27 4.74
C GLN A 267 1.75 -17.75 4.48
N ARG A 268 0.53 -18.05 4.05
CA ARG A 268 0.12 -19.42 3.70
C ARG A 268 0.95 -19.99 2.54
N HIS A 269 1.13 -19.20 1.48
CA HIS A 269 1.94 -19.59 0.34
C HIS A 269 3.41 -19.88 0.72
N LEU A 270 4.02 -19.04 1.56
CA LEU A 270 5.38 -19.27 2.08
C LEU A 270 5.46 -20.51 2.96
N ALA A 271 4.41 -20.81 3.73
CA ALA A 271 4.33 -22.04 4.53
C ALA A 271 4.04 -23.31 3.71
N GLY A 272 3.83 -23.20 2.38
CA GLY A 272 3.48 -24.35 1.53
C GLY A 272 2.04 -24.84 1.73
N ARG A 273 1.13 -23.95 2.16
CA ARG A 273 -0.27 -24.24 2.48
C ARG A 273 -1.24 -23.45 1.61
#